data_AF-A0A2P6P927-F1
#
_entry.id   AF-A0A2P6P927-F1
#
_cell.length_a   1.000
_cell.length_b   1.000
_cell.length_c   1.000
_cell.angle_alpha   90.00
_cell.angle_beta   90.00
_cell.angle_gamma   90.00
#
_symmetry.space_group_name_H-M   'P 1'
#
loop_
_entity.id
_entity.type
_entity.pdbx_description
1 polymer ?
#
loop_
_entity_poly.entity_id
_entity_poly.type
_entity_poly.pdbx_seq_one_letter_code
_entity_poly.pdbx_strand_id
1 'polypeptide(L)'
;MDDGFGKWISCSCKFIKELLSENVHVGSFPLESSSLESFTLVFTYNSDPCHFSISGEKLAEISIEWENSQASSSITKSLNAYTPNLKYFKWIGNLLNYQNLGKFMRLEKAHIFLKQKGDEYDFDNAFEVLCSFYRVKSLVLSGRLLRYCSGKVPCMPHWMVLPGCAY
;
A
#
# COMPACT_ATOMS: atom_id res chain seq x y z
N MET A 1 5.37 -4.41 23.07
CA MET A 1 6.82 -4.40 22.81
C MET A 1 7.07 -3.33 21.75
N ASP A 2 8.22 -2.68 21.84
CA ASP A 2 8.44 -1.24 21.79
C ASP A 2 8.23 -0.56 20.41
N ASP A 3 7.53 0.58 20.37
CA ASP A 3 7.46 1.49 19.20
C ASP A 3 8.84 2.14 18.90
N GLY A 4 9.90 1.70 19.59
CA GLY A 4 11.22 2.31 19.64
C GLY A 4 11.87 2.47 18.27
N PHE A 5 11.65 1.56 17.33
CA PHE A 5 12.23 1.68 15.99
C PHE A 5 11.57 2.81 15.17
N GLY A 6 10.23 2.88 15.17
CA GLY A 6 9.49 3.97 14.54
C GLY A 6 9.85 5.32 15.15
N LYS A 7 9.85 5.39 16.50
CA LYS A 7 10.26 6.58 17.25
C LYS A 7 11.71 6.98 16.99
N TRP A 8 12.63 6.03 16.84
CA TRP A 8 14.03 6.30 16.53
C TRP A 8 14.18 6.95 15.15
N ILE A 9 13.48 6.45 14.14
CA ILE A 9 13.46 7.08 12.81
C ILE A 9 12.89 8.50 12.92
N SER A 10 11.76 8.67 13.58
CA SER A 10 11.12 9.99 13.73
C SER A 10 11.99 11.01 14.46
N CYS A 11 12.68 10.61 15.53
CA CYS A 11 13.42 11.52 16.40
C CYS A 11 14.87 11.76 15.96
N SER A 12 15.55 10.73 15.46
CA SER A 12 17.00 10.75 15.23
C SER A 12 17.37 10.91 13.76
N CYS A 13 16.51 10.50 12.84
CA CYS A 13 16.83 10.40 11.41
C CYS A 13 16.31 11.61 10.61
N LYS A 14 16.69 12.82 11.02
CA LYS A 14 16.19 14.10 10.45
C LYS A 14 16.65 14.42 9.03
N PHE A 15 17.55 13.62 8.46
CA PHE A 15 18.12 13.81 7.12
C PHE A 15 18.00 12.56 6.24
N ILE A 16 17.43 11.47 6.75
CA ILE A 16 17.28 10.25 5.97
C ILE A 16 16.19 10.48 4.93
N LYS A 17 16.56 10.33 3.66
CA LYS A 17 15.67 10.48 2.51
C LYS A 17 15.07 9.17 2.06
N GLU A 18 15.76 8.06 2.29
CA GLU A 18 15.36 6.74 1.81
C GLU A 18 15.46 5.73 2.95
N LEU A 19 14.42 4.93 3.11
CA LEU A 19 14.36 3.89 4.13
C LEU A 19 13.83 2.60 3.50
N LEU A 20 14.67 1.57 3.54
CA LEU A 20 14.30 0.20 3.21
C LEU A 20 14.16 -0.58 4.52
N SER A 21 13.02 -1.23 4.68
CA SER A 21 12.67 -2.01 5.85
C SER A 21 12.32 -3.42 5.40
N GLU A 22 13.14 -4.40 5.77
CA GLU A 22 12.98 -5.80 5.38
C GLU A 22 12.77 -6.68 6.62
N ASN A 23 11.68 -7.46 6.63
CA ASN A 23 11.35 -8.44 7.67
C ASN A 23 11.40 -7.90 9.11
N VAL A 24 10.99 -6.65 9.31
CA VAL A 24 11.05 -6.03 10.62
C VAL A 24 9.90 -6.54 11.51
N HIS A 25 10.25 -7.35 12.50
CA HIS A 25 9.31 -7.92 13.48
C HIS A 25 8.88 -6.87 14.51
N VAL A 26 7.89 -6.02 14.19
CA VAL A 26 7.37 -5.00 15.11
C VAL A 26 5.85 -5.07 15.15
N GLY A 27 5.25 -5.22 16.34
CA GLY A 27 3.78 -5.30 16.46
C GLY A 27 3.06 -4.04 15.96
N SER A 28 3.65 -2.86 16.14
CA SER A 28 3.18 -1.59 15.57
C SER A 28 4.36 -0.82 15.01
N PHE A 29 4.22 -0.30 13.80
CA PHE A 29 5.26 0.45 13.10
C PHE A 29 4.72 1.81 12.66
N PRO A 30 4.70 2.80 13.58
CA PRO A 30 4.44 4.19 13.22
C PRO A 30 5.73 4.80 12.64
N LEU A 31 5.73 5.05 11.34
CA LEU A 31 6.77 5.79 10.64
C LEU A 31 6.29 7.22 10.43
N GLU A 32 6.83 8.15 11.20
CA GLU A 32 6.65 9.58 10.98
C GLU A 32 7.99 10.20 10.61
N SER A 33 8.11 10.82 9.43
CA SER A 33 9.35 11.51 9.06
C SER A 33 9.10 12.80 8.31
N SER A 34 9.85 13.83 8.70
CA SER A 34 9.86 15.15 8.05
C SER A 34 10.86 15.28 6.91
N SER A 35 11.72 14.26 6.71
CA SER A 35 12.80 14.27 5.72
C SER A 35 12.74 13.15 4.70
N LEU A 36 11.99 12.08 5.00
CA LEU A 36 11.91 10.90 4.16
C LEU A 36 11.17 11.21 2.86
N GLU A 37 11.80 10.85 1.74
CA GLU A 37 11.30 11.03 0.38
C GLU A 37 10.84 9.68 -0.22
N SER A 38 11.47 8.57 0.17
CA SER A 38 11.15 7.21 -0.29
C SER A 38 11.12 6.20 0.86
N PHE A 39 10.12 5.34 0.85
CA PHE A 39 9.98 4.25 1.80
C PHE A 39 9.66 2.94 1.09
N THR A 40 10.44 1.90 1.41
CA THR A 40 10.20 0.54 0.92
C THR A 40 10.05 -0.42 2.09
N LEU A 41 9.00 -1.23 2.05
CA LEU A 41 8.68 -2.25 3.03
C LEU A 41 8.62 -3.61 2.35
N VAL A 42 9.45 -4.56 2.80
CA VAL A 42 9.53 -5.91 2.27
C VAL A 42 9.29 -6.92 3.39
N PHE A 43 8.30 -7.80 3.22
CA PHE A 43 8.03 -8.90 4.14
C PHE A 43 7.96 -10.23 3.39
N THR A 44 8.89 -11.11 3.73
CA THR A 44 9.04 -12.46 3.18
C THR A 44 8.93 -13.47 4.32
N TYR A 45 7.76 -14.08 4.46
CA TYR A 45 7.47 -15.25 5.33
C TYR A 45 7.48 -15.01 6.85
N ASN A 46 6.47 -15.57 7.53
CA ASN A 46 6.39 -15.76 8.99
C ASN A 46 6.60 -14.51 9.86
N SER A 47 6.30 -13.32 9.34
CA SER A 47 6.29 -12.10 10.14
C SER A 47 4.99 -11.95 10.91
N ASP A 48 5.12 -11.58 12.18
CA ASP A 48 4.04 -11.33 13.13
C ASP A 48 3.04 -10.27 12.62
N PRO A 49 1.84 -10.21 13.20
CA PRO A 49 0.86 -9.20 12.84
C PRO A 49 1.37 -7.81 13.16
N CYS A 50 1.32 -6.94 12.16
CA CYS A 50 1.83 -5.58 12.24
C CYS A 50 0.73 -4.59 11.86
N HIS A 51 0.55 -3.57 12.70
CA HIS A 51 -0.19 -2.36 12.34
C HIS A 51 0.80 -1.32 11.82
N PHE A 52 0.66 -0.93 10.55
CA PHE A 52 1.53 0.07 9.94
C PHE A 52 0.82 1.42 9.89
N SER A 53 1.53 2.47 10.31
CA SER A 53 1.09 3.85 10.11
C SER A 53 2.24 4.61 9.48
N ILE A 54 2.04 5.13 8.27
CA ILE A 54 3.07 5.84 7.52
C ILE A 54 2.61 7.28 7.34
N SER A 55 3.39 8.24 7.83
CA SER A 55 3.16 9.66 7.63
C SER A 55 4.46 10.39 7.27
N GLY A 56 4.35 11.31 6.32
CA GLY A 56 5.49 12.11 5.92
C GLY A 56 5.12 13.07 4.80
N GLU A 57 5.34 14.35 5.01
CA GLU A 57 5.02 15.37 4.02
C GLU A 57 5.95 15.27 2.80
N LYS A 58 7.21 14.87 2.97
CA LYS A 58 8.15 14.75 1.85
C LYS A 58 8.10 13.41 1.13
N LEU A 59 7.35 12.44 1.66
CA LEU A 59 7.23 11.11 1.06
C LEU A 59 6.59 11.22 -0.32
N ALA A 60 7.42 10.97 -1.33
CA ALA A 60 7.06 10.96 -2.73
C ALA A 60 6.94 9.54 -3.29
N GLU A 61 7.57 8.56 -2.63
CA GLU A 61 7.55 7.16 -3.05
C GLU A 61 7.27 6.21 -1.87
N ILE A 62 6.35 5.27 -2.10
CA ILE A 62 6.08 4.14 -1.21
C ILE A 62 6.05 2.86 -2.03
N SER A 63 6.81 1.85 -1.61
CA SER A 63 6.77 0.50 -2.14
C SER A 63 6.51 -0.51 -1.03
N ILE A 64 5.49 -1.33 -1.18
CA ILE A 64 5.10 -2.38 -0.25
C ILE A 64 5.15 -3.71 -0.98
N GLU A 65 5.97 -4.63 -0.49
CA GLU A 65 6.06 -6.00 -0.98
C GLU A 65 5.75 -6.95 0.16
N TRP A 66 4.60 -7.60 0.09
CA TRP A 66 4.04 -8.35 1.21
C TRP A 66 3.58 -9.75 0.80
N GLU A 67 4.30 -10.79 1.22
CA GLU A 67 3.90 -12.18 1.00
C GLU A 67 3.55 -12.86 2.32
N ASN A 68 2.23 -12.96 2.60
CA ASN A 68 1.77 -13.68 3.79
C ASN A 68 1.77 -15.19 3.54
N SER A 69 2.55 -15.96 4.31
CA SER A 69 2.66 -17.41 4.15
C SER A 69 1.61 -18.22 4.91
N GLN A 70 1.06 -17.72 6.02
CA GLN A 70 0.06 -18.45 6.80
C GLN A 70 -0.97 -17.51 7.44
N ALA A 71 -2.24 -17.81 7.19
CA ALA A 71 -3.36 -17.22 7.90
C ALA A 71 -3.49 -17.90 9.26
N SER A 72 -2.73 -17.43 10.26
CA SER A 72 -3.14 -17.66 11.64
C SER A 72 -4.39 -16.81 11.87
N SER A 73 -5.54 -17.49 11.96
CA SER A 73 -6.89 -16.99 11.72
C SER A 73 -7.49 -16.13 12.84
N SER A 74 -6.72 -15.28 13.50
CA SER A 74 -7.24 -14.49 14.64
C SER A 74 -6.67 -13.08 14.76
N ILE A 75 -5.76 -12.64 13.89
CA ILE A 75 -5.12 -11.32 14.07
C ILE A 75 -5.24 -10.45 12.82
N THR A 76 -5.80 -9.26 13.05
CA THR A 76 -6.06 -8.22 12.07
C THR A 76 -4.78 -7.48 11.67
N LYS A 77 -4.48 -7.43 10.38
CA LYS A 77 -3.38 -6.62 9.82
C LYS A 77 -3.95 -5.36 9.19
N SER A 78 -3.34 -4.20 9.45
CA SER A 78 -3.81 -2.93 8.89
C SER A 78 -2.70 -1.99 8.46
N LEU A 79 -3.00 -1.16 7.46
CA LEU A 79 -2.14 -0.07 7.01
C LEU A 79 -2.91 1.24 7.00
N ASN A 80 -2.34 2.25 7.66
CA ASN A 80 -2.76 3.63 7.56
C ASN A 80 -1.66 4.43 6.86
N ALA A 81 -2.03 5.27 5.89
CA ALA A 81 -1.07 6.11 5.18
C ALA A 81 -1.58 7.55 5.09
N TYR A 82 -0.75 8.50 5.54
CA TYR A 82 -0.95 9.94 5.38
C TYR A 82 0.27 10.56 4.69
N THR A 83 0.26 10.52 3.36
CA THR A 83 1.35 11.01 2.52
C THR A 83 0.80 11.92 1.41
N PRO A 84 0.52 13.20 1.72
CA PRO A 84 -0.19 14.11 0.81
C PRO A 84 0.59 14.40 -0.49
N ASN A 85 1.90 14.16 -0.49
CA ASN A 85 2.79 14.43 -1.61
C ASN A 85 3.28 13.17 -2.34
N LEU A 86 2.66 12.03 -2.07
CA LEU A 86 2.98 10.77 -2.70
C LEU A 86 2.79 10.87 -4.22
N LYS A 87 3.84 10.57 -4.99
CA LYS A 87 3.88 10.57 -6.46
C LYS A 87 3.91 9.16 -7.05
N TYR A 88 4.54 8.23 -6.35
CA TYR A 88 4.64 6.84 -6.76
C TYR A 88 4.21 5.89 -5.63
N PHE A 89 3.34 4.93 -6.00
CA PHE A 89 2.86 3.88 -5.10
C PHE A 89 2.99 2.51 -5.74
N LYS A 90 3.60 1.57 -5.03
CA LYS A 90 3.73 0.18 -5.46
C LYS A 90 3.24 -0.76 -4.37
N TRP A 91 2.39 -1.71 -4.75
CA TRP A 91 1.95 -2.80 -3.90
C TRP A 91 2.13 -4.13 -4.63
N ILE A 92 2.96 -5.00 -4.07
CA ILE A 92 3.12 -6.38 -4.53
C ILE A 92 2.69 -7.32 -3.41
N GLY A 93 1.97 -8.38 -3.78
CA GLY A 93 1.64 -9.46 -2.87
C GLY A 93 0.21 -9.39 -2.35
N ASN A 94 -0.03 -9.81 -1.12
CA ASN A 94 -1.39 -9.86 -0.57
C ASN A 94 -1.82 -8.48 -0.05
N LEU A 95 -3.13 -8.21 -0.05
CA LEU A 95 -3.70 -7.11 0.72
C LEU A 95 -3.74 -7.48 2.21
N LEU A 96 -3.83 -6.47 3.07
CA LEU A 96 -4.06 -6.65 4.51
C LEU A 96 -5.56 -6.82 4.79
N ASN A 97 -5.94 -6.98 6.06
CA ASN A 97 -7.36 -7.07 6.41
C ASN A 97 -8.08 -5.71 6.27
N TYR A 98 -7.37 -4.60 6.54
CA TYR A 98 -7.90 -3.24 6.43
C TYR A 98 -6.81 -2.28 5.92
N GLN A 99 -7.14 -1.34 5.03
CA GLN A 99 -6.21 -0.29 4.61
C GLN A 99 -6.89 1.08 4.55
N ASN A 100 -6.50 2.02 5.40
CA ASN A 100 -6.95 3.39 5.32
C ASN A 100 -5.88 4.27 4.64
N LEU A 101 -5.99 4.40 3.32
CA LEU A 101 -5.03 5.14 2.49
C LEU A 101 -5.44 6.60 2.23
N GLY A 102 -6.63 7.02 2.66
CA GLY A 102 -7.18 8.34 2.33
C GLY A 102 -7.28 8.57 0.82
N LYS A 103 -7.05 9.80 0.35
CA LYS A 103 -6.96 10.13 -1.08
C LYS A 103 -5.54 10.62 -1.41
N PHE A 104 -4.85 9.92 -2.31
CA PHE A 104 -3.54 10.34 -2.79
C PHE A 104 -3.67 11.40 -3.89
N MET A 105 -3.78 12.67 -3.48
CA MET A 105 -4.09 13.81 -4.35
C MET A 105 -2.99 14.14 -5.38
N ARG A 106 -1.74 13.73 -5.13
CA ARG A 106 -0.57 14.01 -5.98
C ARG A 106 0.00 12.76 -6.66
N LEU A 107 -0.70 11.62 -6.57
CA LEU A 107 -0.21 10.35 -7.09
C LEU A 107 -0.16 10.40 -8.62
N GLU A 108 1.04 10.21 -9.17
CA GLU A 108 1.26 10.23 -10.61
C GLU A 108 1.24 8.82 -11.20
N LYS A 109 1.80 7.85 -10.46
CA LYS A 109 1.96 6.47 -10.93
C LYS A 109 1.68 5.46 -9.83
N ALA A 110 0.92 4.43 -10.16
CA ALA A 110 0.56 3.35 -9.24
C ALA A 110 0.75 1.97 -9.87
N HIS A 111 1.36 1.04 -9.12
CA HIS A 111 1.65 -0.33 -9.54
C HIS A 111 1.03 -1.31 -8.54
N ILE A 112 0.04 -2.09 -8.95
CA ILE A 112 -0.69 -3.01 -8.07
C ILE A 112 -0.62 -4.44 -8.62
N PHE A 113 0.22 -5.26 -7.99
CA PHE A 113 0.49 -6.65 -8.35
C PHE A 113 0.08 -7.59 -7.23
N LEU A 114 -1.22 -7.86 -7.15
CA LEU A 114 -1.72 -8.72 -6.09
C LEU A 114 -1.36 -10.19 -6.36
N LYS A 115 -0.74 -10.83 -5.37
CA LYS A 115 -0.60 -12.29 -5.29
C LYS A 115 -1.75 -12.79 -4.42
N GLN A 116 -2.23 -13.99 -4.69
CA GLN A 116 -3.32 -14.57 -3.91
C GLN A 116 -3.15 -16.07 -3.74
N LYS A 117 -3.83 -16.58 -2.72
CA LYS A 117 -3.91 -17.99 -2.35
C LYS A 117 -5.36 -18.46 -2.56
N GLY A 118 -5.61 -19.28 -3.57
CA GLY A 118 -6.93 -19.85 -3.87
C GLY A 118 -7.76 -19.06 -4.89
N ASP A 119 -9.07 -19.34 -4.92
CA ASP A 119 -10.02 -18.86 -5.94
C ASP A 119 -10.81 -17.61 -5.51
N GLU A 120 -10.76 -17.22 -4.23
CA GLU A 120 -11.46 -16.04 -3.71
C GLU A 120 -10.56 -14.81 -3.74
N TYR A 121 -10.88 -13.90 -4.66
CA TYR A 121 -10.25 -12.58 -4.71
C TYR A 121 -10.95 -11.63 -3.74
N ASP A 122 -10.18 -11.06 -2.80
CA ASP A 122 -10.63 -9.95 -1.95
C ASP A 122 -10.65 -8.65 -2.77
N PHE A 123 -11.67 -8.56 -3.61
CA PHE A 123 -11.85 -7.46 -4.52
C PHE A 123 -12.35 -6.19 -3.84
N ASP A 124 -12.98 -6.29 -2.67
CA ASP A 124 -13.47 -5.13 -1.95
C ASP A 124 -12.30 -4.33 -1.37
N ASN A 125 -11.32 -5.01 -0.75
CA ASN A 125 -10.08 -4.36 -0.32
C ASN A 125 -9.28 -3.82 -1.51
N ALA A 126 -9.24 -4.56 -2.63
CA ALA A 126 -8.57 -4.05 -3.83
C ALA A 126 -9.25 -2.78 -4.36
N PHE A 127 -10.58 -2.73 -4.32
CA PHE A 127 -11.36 -1.59 -4.74
C PHE A 127 -11.16 -0.39 -3.81
N GLU A 128 -11.06 -0.60 -2.50
CA GLU A 128 -10.71 0.45 -1.52
C GLU A 128 -9.36 1.10 -1.85
N VAL A 129 -8.33 0.27 -2.09
CA VAL A 129 -7.01 0.76 -2.51
C VAL A 129 -7.10 1.57 -3.80
N LEU A 130 -7.83 1.07 -4.80
CA LEU A 130 -8.01 1.79 -6.07
C LEU A 130 -8.79 3.11 -5.88
N CYS A 131 -9.78 3.16 -4.99
CA CYS A 131 -10.53 4.38 -4.69
C CYS A 131 -9.69 5.47 -4.01
N SER A 132 -8.58 5.11 -3.37
CA SER A 132 -7.62 6.08 -2.82
C SER A 132 -6.90 6.90 -3.90
N PHE A 133 -6.87 6.41 -5.14
CA PHE A 133 -6.13 7.05 -6.23
C PHE A 133 -6.94 8.22 -6.82
N TYR A 134 -6.31 9.39 -6.90
CA TYR A 134 -6.93 10.60 -7.46
C TYR A 134 -6.08 11.16 -8.61
N ARG A 135 -6.62 11.17 -9.83
CA ARG A 135 -5.97 11.70 -11.05
C ARG A 135 -4.61 11.07 -11.38
N VAL A 136 -4.46 9.77 -11.12
CA VAL A 136 -3.26 9.00 -11.49
C VAL A 136 -3.06 9.02 -13.01
N LYS A 137 -1.83 9.33 -13.45
CA LYS A 137 -1.46 9.39 -14.87
C LYS A 137 -1.14 8.01 -15.45
N SER A 138 -0.61 7.12 -14.63
CA SER A 138 -0.20 5.77 -15.04
C SER A 138 -0.57 4.75 -13.98
N LEU A 139 -1.52 3.85 -14.29
CA LEU A 139 -1.87 2.71 -13.44
C LEU A 139 -1.46 1.40 -14.11
N VAL A 140 -0.69 0.58 -13.40
CA VAL A 140 -0.34 -0.77 -13.81
C VAL A 140 -0.98 -1.76 -12.84
N LEU A 141 -1.77 -2.68 -13.36
CA LEU A 141 -2.45 -3.72 -12.60
C LEU A 141 -1.94 -5.10 -13.01
N SER A 142 -1.99 -6.06 -12.08
CA SER A 142 -1.91 -7.48 -12.46
C SER A 142 -3.06 -7.85 -13.39
N GLY A 143 -2.83 -8.79 -14.32
CA GLY A 143 -3.82 -9.18 -15.32
C GLY A 143 -5.14 -9.70 -14.74
N ARG A 144 -5.13 -10.28 -13.52
CA ARG A 144 -6.35 -10.73 -12.83
C ARG A 144 -7.19 -9.57 -12.31
N LEU A 145 -6.57 -8.58 -11.66
CA LEU A 145 -7.27 -7.36 -11.24
C LEU A 145 -7.89 -6.62 -12.43
N LEU A 146 -7.13 -6.50 -13.53
CA LEU A 146 -7.62 -5.86 -14.75
C LEU A 146 -8.93 -6.51 -15.24
N ARG A 147 -8.99 -7.85 -15.29
CA ARG A 147 -10.21 -8.58 -15.71
C ARG A 147 -11.41 -8.30 -14.81
N TYR A 148 -11.21 -8.25 -13.50
CA TYR A 148 -12.28 -7.91 -12.56
C TYR A 148 -12.78 -6.49 -12.76
N CYS A 149 -11.86 -5.55 -12.92
CA CYS A 149 -12.16 -4.15 -13.20
C CYS A 149 -13.00 -4.01 -14.48
N SER A 150 -12.61 -4.71 -15.55
CA SER A 150 -13.37 -4.75 -16.82
C SER A 150 -14.78 -5.34 -16.68
N GLY A 151 -15.05 -6.17 -15.68
CA GLY A 151 -16.39 -6.72 -15.41
C GLY A 151 -17.31 -5.81 -14.58
N LYS A 152 -16.76 -4.78 -13.92
CA LYS A 152 -17.49 -3.86 -13.03
C LYS A 152 -17.41 -2.38 -13.46
N VAL A 153 -17.33 -2.14 -14.77
CA VAL A 153 -17.26 -0.81 -15.41
C VAL A 153 -18.18 0.26 -14.79
N PRO A 154 -19.44 -0.01 -14.38
CA PRO A 154 -20.33 1.02 -13.83
C PRO A 154 -19.90 1.58 -12.46
N CYS A 155 -19.08 0.85 -11.70
CA CYS A 155 -18.70 1.21 -10.33
C CYS A 155 -17.27 1.75 -10.23
N MET A 156 -16.56 1.87 -11.35
CA MET A 156 -15.16 2.30 -11.31
C MET A 156 -15.05 3.82 -11.11
N PRO A 157 -14.01 4.30 -10.41
CA PRO A 157 -13.70 5.72 -10.40
C PRO A 157 -13.63 6.26 -11.84
N HIS A 158 -14.14 7.47 -12.09
CA HIS A 158 -14.25 8.05 -13.44
C HIS A 158 -12.91 8.10 -14.21
N TRP A 159 -11.76 8.06 -13.53
CA TRP A 159 -10.43 8.01 -14.15
C TRP A 159 -10.00 6.59 -14.59
N MET A 160 -10.67 5.55 -14.09
CA MET A 160 -10.39 4.13 -14.38
C MET A 160 -11.30 3.57 -15.48
N VAL A 161 -12.37 4.29 -15.84
CA VAL A 161 -13.18 3.95 -17.02
C VAL A 161 -12.27 4.11 -18.25
N LEU A 162 -11.74 2.98 -18.73
CA LEU A 162 -10.88 2.95 -19.91
C LEU A 162 -11.64 3.57 -21.08
N PRO A 163 -11.10 4.60 -21.76
CA PRO A 163 -11.65 5.06 -23.02
C PRO A 163 -11.40 3.96 -24.06
N GLY A 164 -12.34 3.03 -24.22
CA GLY A 164 -12.19 1.93 -25.17
C GLY A 164 -13.10 0.70 -24.99
N CYS A 165 -13.86 0.58 -23.91
CA CYS A 165 -14.90 -0.46 -23.81
C CYS A 165 -16.28 0.09 -24.18
N ALA A 166 -16.39 0.60 -25.40
CA ALA A 166 -17.65 0.61 -26.12
C ALA A 166 -17.47 -0.38 -27.28
N TYR A 167 -18.18 -1.50 -27.23
CA TYR A 167 -18.93 -2.18 -28.29
C TYR A 167 -19.49 -3.47 -27.73
#